data_AF-A0A6N7S5D1-F1
#
_entry.id   AF-A0A6N7S5D1-F1
#
_cell.length_a   1.000
_cell.length_b   1.000
_cell.length_c   1.000
_cell.angle_alpha   90.00
_cell.angle_beta   90.00
_cell.angle_gamma   90.00
#
_symmetry.space_group_name_H-M   'P 1'
#
loop_
_entity.id
_entity.type
_entity.pdbx_description
1 polymer ?
#
loop_
_entity_poly.entity_id
_entity_poly.type
_entity_poly.pdbx_seq_one_letter_code
_entity_poly.pdbx_strand_id
1 'polypeptide(L)' 'MTKRKYNQKEVEQARRGRIYINREDARIFVRKSGLYAWTMNLGNPASWIIMGLELLVILLITGIFFF' A
#
# COMPACT_ATOMS: atom_id res chain seq x y z
N MET A 1 -16.37 -5.09 -18.30
CA MET A 1 -15.14 -4.28 -18.45
C MET A 1 -13.94 -5.14 -18.12
N THR A 2 -13.14 -5.51 -19.12
CA THR A 2 -11.87 -6.23 -18.92
C THR A 2 -10.92 -5.34 -18.12
N LYS A 3 -10.35 -5.81 -17.02
CA LYS A 3 -9.41 -5.00 -16.23
C LYS A 3 -8.16 -4.72 -17.08
N ARG A 4 -7.74 -3.46 -17.12
CA ARG A 4 -6.56 -3.04 -17.89
C ARG A 4 -5.30 -3.57 -17.21
N LYS A 5 -4.47 -4.28 -17.99
CA LYS A 5 -3.15 -4.75 -17.57
C LYS A 5 -2.13 -3.62 -17.55
N TYR A 6 -1.38 -3.49 -16.46
CA TYR A 6 -0.32 -2.49 -16.35
C TYR A 6 0.91 -2.90 -17.17
N ASN A 7 1.50 -1.96 -17.92
CA ASN A 7 2.81 -2.16 -18.54
C ASN A 7 3.93 -1.88 -17.52
N GLN A 8 5.10 -2.53 -17.68
CA GLN A 8 6.27 -2.33 -16.82
C GLN A 8 6.70 -0.86 -16.70
N LYS A 9 6.63 -0.08 -17.79
CA LYS A 9 6.92 1.36 -17.76
C LYS A 9 5.98 2.13 -16.84
N GLU A 10 4.70 1.76 -16.83
CA GLU A 10 3.67 2.39 -16.00
C GLU A 10 3.82 1.98 -14.54
N VAL A 11 4.16 0.72 -14.27
CA VAL A 11 4.51 0.25 -12.91
C VAL A 11 5.70 1.03 -12.37
N GLU A 12 6.72 1.23 -13.19
CA GLU A 12 7.93 1.95 -12.79
C GLU A 12 7.66 3.43 -12.53
N GLN A 13 6.83 4.06 -13.36
CA GLN A 13 6.36 5.44 -13.15
C GLN A 13 5.52 5.56 -11.88
N ALA A 14 4.62 4.61 -11.63
CA ALA A 14 3.80 4.58 -10.41
C ALA A 14 4.66 4.43 -9.15
N ARG A 15 5.73 3.63 -9.19
CA ARG A 15 6.68 3.48 -8.07
C ARG A 15 7.49 4.74 -7.76
N ARG A 16 7.63 5.66 -8.72
CA ARG A 16 8.22 7.00 -8.49
C ARG A 16 7.22 7.97 -7.87
N GLY A 17 5.93 7.69 -8.00
CA GLY A 17 4.86 8.50 -7.45
C GLY A 17 4.79 8.48 -5.92
N ARG A 18 3.89 9.31 -5.36
CA ARG A 18 3.61 9.30 -3.92
C ARG A 18 2.81 8.07 -3.51
N ILE A 19 1.83 7.70 -4.34
CA ILE A 19 0.85 6.63 -4.10
C ILE A 19 1.02 5.54 -5.17
N TYR A 20 0.92 4.27 -4.77
CA TYR A 20 0.94 3.13 -5.68
C TYR A 20 -0.40 2.37 -5.62
N ILE A 21 -1.05 2.20 -6.78
CA ILE A 21 -2.32 1.48 -6.90
C ILE A 21 -2.24 0.53 -8.09
N ASN A 22 -2.05 -0.76 -7.82
CA ASN A 22 -2.06 -1.79 -8.84
C ASN A 22 -2.82 -3.03 -8.36
N ARG A 23 -4.01 -3.27 -8.95
CA ARG A 23 -4.88 -4.40 -8.58
C ARG A 23 -4.35 -5.77 -9.07
N GLU A 24 -3.39 -5.77 -9.99
CA GLU A 24 -2.78 -6.99 -10.54
C GLU A 24 -1.51 -7.39 -9.77
N ASP A 25 -0.96 -6.47 -8.98
CA ASP A 25 0.22 -6.72 -8.16
C ASP A 25 -0.21 -7.30 -6.80
N ALA A 26 0.08 -8.58 -6.59
CA ALA A 26 -0.26 -9.28 -5.34
C ALA A 26 0.59 -8.82 -4.13
N ARG A 27 1.63 -8.02 -4.33
CA ARG A 27 2.44 -7.50 -3.22
C ARG A 27 1.67 -6.44 -2.45
N ILE A 28 1.82 -6.50 -1.13
CA ILE A 28 1.28 -5.50 -0.19
C ILE A 28 2.27 -4.34 -0.09
N PHE A 29 3.52 -4.65 0.23
CA PHE A 29 4.61 -3.66 0.27
C PHE A 29 5.37 -3.68 -1.05
N VAL A 30 5.51 -2.50 -1.65
CA VAL A 30 6.19 -2.29 -2.93
C VAL A 30 7.33 -1.31 -2.72
N ARG A 31 8.49 -1.66 -3.27
CA ARG A 31 9.67 -0.81 -3.20
C ARG A 31 9.52 0.36 -4.17
N LYS A 32 9.80 1.58 -3.69
CA LYS A 32 9.93 2.74 -4.56
C LYS A 32 11.25 2.67 -5.32
N SER A 33 11.24 3.14 -6.57
CA SER A 33 12.38 3.07 -7.48
C SER A 33 13.43 4.17 -7.28
N GLY A 34 13.38 4.89 -6.16
CA GLY A 34 14.31 5.96 -5.80
C GLY A 34 14.87 5.78 -4.40
N LEU A 35 14.54 6.71 -3.50
CA LEU A 35 14.83 6.62 -2.06
C LEU A 35 14.43 5.24 -1.57
N TYR A 36 15.32 4.54 -0.87
CA TYR A 36 15.19 3.19 -0.31
C TYR A 36 13.99 3.04 0.63
N ALA A 37 12.80 3.25 0.10
CA ALA A 37 11.55 3.43 0.78
C ALA A 37 10.54 2.46 0.21
N TRP A 38 9.59 2.10 1.06
CA TRP A 38 8.51 1.20 0.73
C TRP A 38 7.19 1.96 0.75
N THR A 39 6.22 1.50 -0.02
CA THR A 39 4.85 2.01 0.00
C THR A 39 3.89 0.84 -0.08
N MET A 40 2.68 1.02 0.44
CA MET A 40 1.65 0.00 0.35
C MET A 40 0.91 0.10 -0.98
N ASN A 41 0.55 -1.05 -1.54
CA ASN A 41 -0.25 -1.14 -2.73
C ASN A 41 -1.74 -1.02 -2.39
N LEU A 42 -2.32 0.17 -2.59
CA LEU A 42 -3.74 0.41 -2.31
C LEU A 42 -4.68 -0.32 -3.28
N GLY A 43 -4.14 -0.90 -4.36
CA GLY A 43 -4.88 -1.77 -5.26
C GLY A 43 -5.11 -3.18 -4.71
N ASN A 44 -4.38 -3.58 -3.67
CA ASN A 44 -4.50 -4.90 -3.04
C ASN A 44 -5.40 -4.82 -1.79
N PRO A 45 -6.50 -5.60 -1.71
CA PRO A 45 -7.36 -5.65 -0.53
C PRO A 45 -6.64 -5.97 0.78
N ALA A 46 -5.59 -6.80 0.75
CA ALA A 46 -4.82 -7.15 1.94
C ALA A 46 -4.08 -5.95 2.53
N SER A 47 -3.69 -4.96 1.71
CA SER A 47 -3.10 -3.71 2.19
C SER A 47 -4.05 -2.94 3.11
N TRP A 48 -5.34 -2.92 2.78
CA TRP A 48 -6.35 -2.25 3.59
C TRP A 48 -6.59 -2.96 4.92
N ILE A 49 -6.54 -4.29 4.92
CA ILE A 49 -6.63 -5.09 6.15
C ILE A 49 -5.47 -4.76 7.09
N ILE A 50 -4.24 -4.70 6.57
CA ILE A 50 -3.05 -4.37 7.36
C ILE A 50 -3.13 -2.94 7.91
N MET A 51 -3.52 -1.96 7.09
CA MET A 51 -3.70 -0.58 7.55
C MET A 51 -4.78 -0.46 8.63
N GLY A 52 -5.90 -1.19 8.48
CA GLY A 52 -6.96 -1.22 9.48
C GLY A 52 -6.50 -1.85 10.79
N LEU A 53 -5.72 -2.92 10.73
CA LEU A 53 -5.14 -3.57 11.90
C LEU A 53 -4.13 -2.66 12.61
N GLU A 54 -3.27 -1.99 11.86
CA GLU A 54 -2.32 -1.01 12.39
C GLU A 54 -3.05 0.12 13.11
N LEU A 55 -4.11 0.68 12.50
CA LEU A 55 -4.94 1.70 13.13
C LEU A 55 -5.60 1.20 14.42
N LEU A 56 -6.15 -0.02 14.41
CA LEU A 56 -6.77 -0.62 15.60
C LEU A 56 -5.75 -0.77 16.74
N VAL A 57 -4.54 -1.24 16.45
CA VAL A 57 -3.46 -1.35 17.45
C VAL A 57 -3.10 0.00 18.04
N ILE A 58 -2.97 1.03 17.20
CA ILE A 58 -2.71 2.41 17.66
C ILE A 58 -3.83 2.88 18.60
N LEU A 59 -5.10 2.68 18.22
CA LEU A 59 -6.24 3.08 19.03
C LEU A 59 -6.33 2.34 20.37
N LEU A 60 -5.98 1.04 20.40
CA LEU A 60 -5.94 0.28 21.65
C LEU A 60 -4.83 0.79 22.57
N ILE A 61 -3.64 1.01 22.01
CA ILE A 61 -2.50 1.55 22.76
C ILE A 61 -2.85 2.93 23.33
N THR A 62 -3.33 3.86 22.50
CA THR A 62 -3.70 5.19 22.97
C THR A 62 -4.85 5.12 23.97
N GLY A 63 -5.89 4.32 23.71
CA GLY A 63 -7.01 4.13 24.63
C GLY A 63 -6.58 3.60 26.00
N ILE A 64 -5.58 2.71 26.06
CA ILE A 64 -4.98 2.21 27.30
C ILE A 64 -4.15 3.29 28.00
N PHE A 65 -3.40 4.10 27.27
CA PHE A 65 -2.52 5.12 27.86
C PHE A 65 -3.24 6.40 28.29
N PHE A 66 -4.44 6.69 27.77
CA PHE A 66 -5.24 7.87 28.08
C PHE A 66 -6.39 7.60 29.07
N PHE A 67 -6.48 6.40 29.65
CA PHE A 67 -7.45 6.00 30.69
C PHE A 67 -6.71 5.54 31.94
#